data_AF-A0A849H1Y9-F1
#
_entry.id   AF-A0A849H1Y9-F1
#
_cell.length_a   1.000
_cell.length_b   1.000
_cell.length_c   1.000
_cell.angle_alpha   90.00
_cell.angle_beta   90.00
_cell.angle_gamma   90.00
#
_symmetry.space_group_name_H-M   'P 1'
#
loop_
_entity.id
_entity.type
_entity.pdbx_description
1 polymer ?
#
loop_
_entity_poly.entity_id
_entity_poly.type
_entity_poly.pdbx_seq_one_letter_code
_entity_poly.pdbx_strand_id
1 'polypeptide(L)'
;MFRRLTIAAALGLLVSACAGGAPAEPPAPPPFDPTGTYDITVAAEGMEIGGVMTISGNAEEGFTGSVDTEMGGAVLSNMVLDGQTMTFFIPEADADVSIVFEGDSFTGGMMGAMGGADFFGTKRKGV
;
A
#
# COMPACT_ATOMS: atom_id res chain seq x y z
N MET A 1 -36.41 72.11 -23.60
CA MET A 1 -34.98 71.91 -23.26
C MET A 1 -34.88 71.50 -21.80
N PHE A 2 -33.95 70.58 -21.48
CA PHE A 2 -33.68 69.90 -20.19
C PHE A 2 -34.70 68.84 -19.77
N ARG A 3 -34.52 67.51 -19.90
CA ARG A 3 -33.44 66.50 -19.67
C ARG A 3 -33.69 65.68 -18.39
N ARG A 4 -34.02 64.40 -18.64
CA ARG A 4 -33.65 63.16 -17.93
C ARG A 4 -34.34 62.91 -16.58
N LEU A 5 -35.28 61.96 -16.51
CA LEU A 5 -35.09 60.49 -16.30
C LEU A 5 -34.35 60.20 -14.98
N THR A 6 -34.71 59.31 -14.05
CA THR A 6 -35.71 58.22 -13.93
C THR A 6 -35.40 57.51 -12.59
N ILE A 7 -36.43 57.14 -11.80
CA ILE A 7 -36.57 55.94 -10.92
C ILE A 7 -35.46 55.72 -9.86
N ALA A 8 -35.70 55.97 -8.57
CA ALA A 8 -36.47 55.18 -7.60
C ALA A 8 -35.74 53.95 -6.99
N ALA A 9 -35.76 53.97 -5.66
CA ALA A 9 -36.02 52.85 -4.74
C ALA A 9 -34.93 51.80 -4.46
N ALA A 10 -34.60 51.77 -3.15
CA ALA A 10 -34.46 50.57 -2.30
C ALA A 10 -33.24 49.66 -2.53
N LEU A 11 -32.12 50.00 -1.88
CA LEU A 11 -31.12 49.01 -1.48
C LEU A 11 -31.55 48.39 -0.14
N GLY A 12 -32.30 47.29 -0.26
CA GLY A 12 -32.76 46.46 0.86
C GLY A 12 -31.65 45.57 1.42
N LEU A 13 -31.73 45.36 2.74
CA LEU A 13 -30.89 44.49 3.55
C LEU A 13 -30.84 43.05 3.01
N LEU A 14 -29.64 42.49 2.84
CA LEU A 14 -29.40 41.05 2.86
C LEU A 14 -28.04 40.76 3.52
N VAL A 15 -28.03 40.72 4.85
CA VAL A 15 -26.98 40.07 5.63
C VAL A 15 -27.67 39.07 6.55
N SER A 16 -27.44 37.78 6.29
CA SER A 16 -27.53 36.65 7.25
C SER A 16 -28.04 35.40 6.54
N ALA A 17 -27.13 34.48 6.18
CA ALA A 17 -27.36 33.03 6.18
C ALA A 17 -26.13 32.29 5.62
N CYS A 18 -25.03 32.25 6.36
CA CYS A 18 -23.99 31.23 6.16
C CYS A 18 -23.72 30.53 7.50
N ALA A 19 -24.73 29.80 7.98
CA ALA A 19 -24.51 28.67 8.88
C ALA A 19 -24.35 27.42 8.01
N GLY A 20 -23.28 27.38 7.21
CA GLY A 20 -22.88 26.18 6.48
C GLY A 20 -21.90 25.42 7.34
N GLY A 21 -22.34 24.31 7.95
CA GLY A 21 -21.42 23.37 8.59
C GLY A 21 -20.32 22.95 7.61
N ALA A 22 -19.15 22.60 8.14
CA ALA A 22 -18.02 22.13 7.35
C ALA A 22 -18.50 21.07 6.33
N PRO A 23 -18.03 21.12 5.06
CA PRO A 23 -18.35 20.08 4.09
C PRO A 23 -18.07 18.71 4.70
N ALA A 24 -18.98 17.74 4.51
CA ALA A 24 -18.72 16.37 4.93
C ALA A 24 -17.38 15.91 4.35
N GLU A 25 -16.47 15.44 5.20
CA GLU A 25 -15.17 14.94 4.74
C GLU A 25 -15.40 13.78 3.74
N PRO A 26 -14.64 13.74 2.64
CA PRO A 26 -14.65 12.60 1.74
C PRO A 26 -14.38 11.32 2.53
N PRO A 27 -15.01 10.18 2.17
CA PRO A 27 -14.69 8.91 2.80
C PRO A 27 -13.19 8.61 2.62
N ALA A 28 -12.55 8.10 3.68
CA ALA A 28 -11.15 7.71 3.63
C ALA A 28 -10.90 6.68 2.51
N PRO A 29 -9.76 6.72 1.82
CA PRO A 29 -9.42 5.73 0.82
C PRO A 29 -9.37 4.32 1.44
N PRO A 30 -9.73 3.28 0.67
CA PRO A 30 -9.68 1.91 1.18
C PRO A 30 -8.25 1.54 1.60
N PRO A 31 -8.09 0.72 2.65
CA PRO A 31 -6.77 0.19 3.03
C PRO A 31 -6.10 -0.55 1.86
N PHE A 32 -4.78 -0.46 1.78
CA PHE A 32 -4.00 -1.23 0.81
C PHE A 32 -4.07 -2.73 1.14
N ASP A 33 -4.21 -3.56 0.10
CA ASP A 33 -4.35 -5.01 0.22
C ASP A 33 -3.15 -5.73 -0.45
N PRO A 34 -2.23 -6.31 0.33
CA PRO A 34 -1.06 -7.05 -0.17
C PRO A 34 -1.37 -8.52 -0.49
N THR A 35 -2.61 -8.99 -0.37
CA THR A 35 -2.92 -10.42 -0.55
C THR A 35 -2.77 -10.86 -2.00
N GLY A 36 -2.31 -12.08 -2.22
CA GLY A 36 -2.18 -12.69 -3.54
C GLY A 36 -0.93 -13.53 -3.69
N THR A 37 -0.68 -13.97 -4.91
CA THR A 37 0.50 -14.73 -5.30
C THR A 37 1.44 -13.87 -6.14
N TYR A 38 2.72 -13.91 -5.81
CA TYR A 38 3.77 -13.08 -6.40
C TYR A 38 4.87 -13.97 -6.98
N ASP A 39 5.29 -13.70 -8.20
CA ASP A 39 6.59 -14.16 -8.70
C ASP A 39 7.65 -13.32 -7.99
N ILE A 40 8.63 -13.98 -7.37
CA ILE A 40 9.68 -13.31 -6.62
C ILE A 40 11.07 -13.61 -7.18
N THR A 41 12.00 -12.72 -6.88
CA THR A 41 13.42 -12.90 -7.15
C THR A 41 14.22 -12.42 -5.96
N VAL A 42 15.13 -13.27 -5.48
CA VAL A 42 16.09 -12.94 -4.43
C VAL A 42 17.47 -12.81 -5.08
N ALA A 43 18.08 -11.64 -4.99
CA ALA A 43 19.38 -11.36 -5.58
C ALA A 43 20.44 -11.16 -4.49
N ALA A 44 21.44 -12.02 -4.45
CA ALA A 44 22.53 -11.98 -3.48
C ALA A 44 23.87 -12.28 -4.18
N GLU A 45 24.88 -11.43 -3.97
CA GLU A 45 26.25 -11.65 -4.48
C GLU A 45 26.34 -11.97 -5.99
N GLY A 46 25.43 -11.44 -6.80
CA GLY A 46 25.38 -11.68 -8.25
C GLY A 46 24.71 -13.01 -8.66
N MET A 47 24.12 -13.73 -7.71
CA MET A 47 23.22 -14.85 -7.96
C MET A 47 21.76 -14.39 -7.80
N GLU A 48 20.88 -14.90 -8.65
CA GLU A 48 19.44 -14.67 -8.59
C GLU A 48 18.72 -15.99 -8.38
N ILE A 49 17.78 -16.00 -7.44
CA ILE A 49 16.97 -17.17 -7.09
C ILE A 49 15.51 -16.81 -7.31
N GLY A 50 14.87 -17.53 -8.23
CA GLY A 50 13.44 -17.38 -8.50
C GLY A 50 12.59 -18.12 -7.48
N GLY A 51 11.35 -17.65 -7.31
CA GLY A 51 10.39 -18.33 -6.46
C GLY A 51 8.98 -17.75 -6.59
N VAL A 52 8.11 -18.25 -5.72
CA VAL A 52 6.72 -17.81 -5.58
C VAL A 52 6.46 -17.49 -4.13
N MET A 53 5.89 -16.32 -3.86
CA MET A 53 5.41 -15.94 -2.54
C MET A 53 3.89 -15.84 -2.55
N THR A 54 3.23 -16.37 -1.52
CA THR A 54 1.79 -16.18 -1.31
C THR A 54 1.56 -15.43 -0.02
N ILE A 55 0.72 -14.40 -0.09
CA ILE A 55 0.25 -13.61 1.06
C ILE A 55 -1.26 -13.78 1.15
N SER A 56 -1.77 -14.01 2.35
CA SER A 56 -3.19 -14.23 2.64
C SER A 56 -3.57 -13.58 3.97
N GLY A 57 -4.87 -13.43 4.23
CA GLY A 57 -5.37 -12.79 5.45
C GLY A 57 -5.71 -11.32 5.24
N ASN A 58 -5.73 -10.54 6.32
CA ASN A 58 -6.05 -9.11 6.28
C ASN A 58 -5.49 -8.39 7.52
N ALA A 59 -5.62 -7.07 7.57
CA ALA A 59 -5.10 -6.27 8.67
C ALA A 59 -5.81 -6.50 10.03
N GLU A 60 -7.04 -7.01 10.05
CA GLU A 60 -7.81 -7.26 11.27
C GLU A 60 -7.47 -8.62 11.92
N GLU A 61 -7.36 -9.66 11.10
CA GLU A 61 -7.08 -11.04 11.54
C GLU A 61 -5.57 -11.36 11.55
N GLY A 62 -4.76 -10.55 10.86
CA GLY A 62 -3.34 -10.77 10.64
C GLY A 62 -3.06 -11.37 9.27
N PHE A 63 -1.85 -11.08 8.76
CA PHE A 63 -1.36 -11.66 7.51
C PHE A 63 -0.63 -12.98 7.77
N THR A 64 -0.80 -13.90 6.85
CA THR A 64 -0.04 -15.15 6.75
C THR A 64 0.56 -15.27 5.36
N GLY A 65 1.58 -16.10 5.22
CA GLY A 65 2.20 -16.29 3.93
C GLY A 65 3.19 -17.43 3.89
N SER A 66 3.59 -17.75 2.67
CA SER A 66 4.61 -18.73 2.37
C SER A 66 5.46 -18.26 1.22
N VAL A 67 6.68 -18.77 1.16
CA VAL A 67 7.57 -18.64 0.02
C VAL A 67 8.01 -20.02 -0.42
N ASP A 68 8.07 -20.25 -1.73
CA ASP A 68 8.60 -21.46 -2.34
C ASP A 68 9.63 -21.06 -3.39
N THR A 69 10.87 -21.46 -3.20
CA THR A 69 12.00 -21.13 -4.08
C THR A 69 12.64 -22.39 -4.61
N GLU A 70 13.55 -22.24 -5.57
CA GLU A 70 14.37 -23.36 -6.06
C GLU A 70 15.20 -24.03 -4.96
N MET A 71 15.44 -23.35 -3.83
CA MET A 71 16.17 -23.89 -2.67
C MET A 71 15.25 -24.56 -1.63
N GLY A 72 13.93 -24.47 -1.80
CA GLY A 72 12.94 -24.98 -0.86
C GLY A 72 11.90 -23.93 -0.46
N GLY A 73 10.91 -24.40 0.30
CA GLY A 73 9.80 -23.58 0.78
C GLY A 73 9.82 -23.34 2.29
N ALA A 74 9.21 -22.24 2.70
CA ALA A 74 9.18 -21.72 4.05
C ALA A 74 7.83 -21.06 4.36
N VAL A 75 7.41 -21.12 5.62
CA VAL A 75 6.24 -20.38 6.12
C VAL A 75 6.73 -19.06 6.72
N LEU A 76 6.13 -17.96 6.27
CA LEU A 76 6.48 -16.63 6.76
C LEU A 76 5.92 -16.43 8.17
N SER A 77 6.65 -15.68 8.99
CA SER A 77 6.25 -15.35 10.35
C SER A 77 6.41 -13.86 10.63
N ASN A 78 5.79 -13.38 11.72
CA ASN A 78 5.84 -11.98 12.15
C ASN A 78 5.48 -10.99 11.03
N MET A 79 4.50 -11.35 10.19
CA MET A 79 4.08 -10.49 9.08
C MET A 79 3.32 -9.28 9.59
N VAL A 80 3.82 -8.09 9.25
CA VAL A 80 3.23 -6.81 9.63
C VAL A 80 3.17 -5.92 8.39
N LEU A 81 2.03 -5.27 8.17
CA LEU A 81 1.84 -4.27 7.13
C LEU A 81 1.68 -2.89 7.79
N ASP A 82 2.54 -1.94 7.44
CA ASP A 82 2.44 -0.54 7.82
C ASP A 82 2.39 0.33 6.54
N GLY A 83 1.20 0.82 6.22
CA GLY A 83 0.92 1.50 4.96
C GLY A 83 1.19 0.59 3.74
N GLN A 84 2.26 0.87 3.03
CA GLN A 84 2.73 0.09 1.86
C GLN A 84 3.98 -0.75 2.17
N THR A 85 4.49 -0.69 3.39
CA THR A 85 5.67 -1.46 3.80
C THR A 85 5.22 -2.72 4.50
N MET A 86 5.71 -3.88 4.07
CA MET A 86 5.51 -5.14 4.76
C MET A 86 6.84 -5.68 5.28
N THR A 87 6.84 -6.07 6.55
CA THR A 87 7.98 -6.74 7.19
C THR A 87 7.58 -8.14 7.63
N PHE A 88 8.48 -9.10 7.49
CA PHE A 88 8.26 -10.48 7.92
C PHE A 88 9.59 -11.21 8.13
N PHE A 89 9.54 -12.36 8.77
CA PHE A 89 10.69 -13.22 9.02
C PHE A 89 10.54 -14.56 8.29
N ILE A 90 11.62 -15.04 7.67
CA ILE A 90 11.74 -16.36 7.04
C ILE A 90 12.56 -17.27 7.97
N PRO A 91 11.93 -18.16 8.74
CA PRO A 91 12.62 -19.00 9.73
C PRO A 91 13.71 -19.90 9.14
N GLU A 92 13.46 -20.50 7.98
CA GLU A 92 14.35 -21.45 7.33
C GLU A 92 15.63 -20.79 6.81
N ALA A 93 15.57 -19.48 6.52
CA ALA A 93 16.72 -18.68 6.09
C ALA A 93 17.34 -17.86 7.24
N ASP A 94 16.72 -17.87 8.44
CA ASP A 94 17.05 -17.00 9.56
C ASP A 94 17.22 -15.54 9.10
N ALA A 95 16.20 -15.03 8.41
CA ALA A 95 16.27 -13.74 7.71
C ALA A 95 15.05 -12.85 7.93
N ASP A 96 15.31 -11.59 8.25
CA ASP A 96 14.33 -10.52 8.29
C ASP A 96 14.18 -9.90 6.90
N VAL A 97 12.95 -9.67 6.47
CA VAL A 97 12.61 -9.10 5.16
C VAL A 97 11.76 -7.85 5.34
N SER A 98 12.08 -6.81 4.58
CA SER A 98 11.31 -5.57 4.49
C SER A 98 11.10 -5.20 3.03
N ILE A 99 9.85 -5.17 2.59
CA ILE A 99 9.44 -4.83 1.22
C ILE A 99 8.50 -3.62 1.22
N VAL A 100 8.56 -2.83 0.16
CA VAL A 100 7.65 -1.72 -0.12
C VAL A 100 6.89 -2.03 -1.40
N PHE A 101 5.56 -2.04 -1.30
CA PHE A 101 4.68 -2.24 -2.42
C PHE A 101 4.50 -0.95 -3.24
N GLU A 102 4.52 -1.12 -4.56
CA GLU A 102 4.18 -0.11 -5.55
C GLU A 102 3.18 -0.73 -6.54
N GLY A 103 1.90 -0.69 -6.18
CA GLY A 103 0.83 -1.34 -6.95
C GLY A 103 0.93 -2.87 -6.93
N ASP A 104 1.12 -3.48 -8.09
CA ASP A 104 1.23 -4.94 -8.25
C ASP A 104 2.66 -5.46 -8.02
N SER A 105 3.65 -4.59 -7.80
CA SER A 105 5.04 -4.98 -7.58
C SER A 105 5.53 -4.53 -6.22
N PHE A 106 6.63 -5.12 -5.75
CA PHE A 106 7.34 -4.64 -4.58
C PHE A 106 8.85 -4.76 -4.76
N THR A 107 9.57 -3.95 -4.00
CA THR A 107 11.03 -4.02 -3.87
C THR A 107 11.40 -3.94 -2.40
N GLY A 108 12.53 -4.51 -2.03
CA GLY A 108 12.95 -4.54 -0.64
C GLY A 108 14.27 -5.25 -0.43
N GLY A 109 14.59 -5.45 0.84
CA GLY A 109 15.80 -6.14 1.26
C GLY A 109 15.48 -7.28 2.21
N MET A 110 16.33 -8.29 2.16
CA MET A 110 16.42 -9.39 3.11
C MET A 110 17.77 -9.27 3.83
N MET A 111 17.77 -9.42 5.14
CA MET A 111 18.97 -9.50 5.96
C MET A 111 18.94 -10.79 6.76
N GLY A 112 19.87 -11.70 6.49
CA GLY A 112 20.01 -12.95 7.24
C GLY A 112 21.44 -13.20 7.67
N ALA A 113 21.68 -14.38 8.25
CA ALA A 113 23.00 -14.79 8.74
C ALA A 113 24.09 -14.82 7.64
N MET A 114 23.68 -15.05 6.39
CA MET A 114 24.59 -15.11 5.22
C MET A 114 24.85 -13.75 4.58
N GLY A 115 24.25 -12.67 5.09
CA GLY A 115 24.38 -11.31 4.55
C GLY A 115 23.07 -10.73 4.05
N GLY A 116 23.18 -9.64 3.29
CA GLY A 116 22.04 -8.94 2.69
C GLY A 116 21.75 -9.43 1.28
N ALA A 117 20.47 -9.43 0.91
CA ALA A 117 20.00 -9.71 -0.44
C ALA A 117 18.91 -8.71 -0.83
N ASP A 118 18.81 -8.40 -2.12
CA ASP A 118 17.67 -7.66 -2.65
C ASP A 118 16.50 -8.62 -2.89
N PHE A 119 15.29 -8.15 -2.63
CA PHE A 119 14.08 -8.95 -2.70
C PHE A 119 13.02 -8.23 -3.53
N PHE A 120 12.64 -8.84 -4.65
CA PHE A 120 11.71 -8.26 -5.61
C PHE A 120 10.52 -9.18 -5.81
N GLY A 121 9.38 -8.61 -6.19
CA GLY A 121 8.28 -9.44 -6.65
C GLY A 121 7.22 -8.69 -7.43
N THR A 122 6.44 -9.45 -8.20
CA THR A 122 5.31 -8.96 -8.99
C THR A 122 4.13 -9.91 -8.88
N LYS A 123 2.96 -9.35 -8.64
CA LYS A 123 1.70 -10.08 -8.45
C LYS A 123 1.30 -10.79 -9.74
N ARG A 124 1.01 -12.08 -9.64
CA ARG A 124 0.45 -12.86 -10.76
C ARG A 124 -0.98 -12.41 -11.04
N LYS A 125 -1.31 -12.22 -12.32
CA LYS A 125 -2.66 -11.86 -12.74
C LYS A 125 -3.51 -13.10 -13.00
N GLY A 126 -4.73 -13.13 -12.46
CA GLY A 126 -5.72 -14.16 -12.77
C GLY A 126 -5.57 -15.49 -12.02
N VAL A 127 -4.95 -15.47 -10.84
CA VAL A 127 -4.85 -16.61 -9.91
C VAL A 127 -5.86 -16.43 -8.78
#